data_AF-A0A662QTU6-F1
#
_entry.id   AF-A0A662QTU6-F1
#
_cell.length_a   1.000
_cell.length_b   1.000
_cell.length_c   1.000
_cell.angle_alpha   90.00
_cell.angle_beta   90.00
_cell.angle_gamma   90.00
#
_symmetry.space_group_name_H-M   'P 1'
#
loop_
_entity.id
_entity.type
_entity.pdbx_description
1 polymer ?
#
loop_
_entity_poly.entity_id
_entity_poly.type
_entity_poly.pdbx_seq_one_letter_code
_entity_poly.pdbx_strand_id
1 'polypeptide(L)' 'RINDKNMCKNLVKKVAQNYKMPYFSISPTFSICPIHGYIAGEHWTCPLCTKEEEKK' A
#
# COMPACT_ATOMS: atom_id res chain seq x y z
N ARG A 1 -2.05 -5.31 7.60
CA ARG A 1 -2.27 -4.49 6.39
C ARG A 1 -3.41 -3.53 6.66
N ILE A 2 -3.26 -2.25 6.33
CA ILE A 2 -4.34 -1.26 6.48
C ILE A 2 -5.00 -1.13 5.11
N ASN A 3 -6.18 -1.74 4.96
CA ASN A 3 -6.90 -1.74 3.69
C ASN A 3 -8.04 -0.71 3.65
N ASP A 4 -8.37 -0.12 4.80
CA ASP A 4 -9.47 0.83 4.96
C ASP A 4 -8.96 2.21 5.39
N LYS A 5 -9.51 3.26 4.78
CA LYS A 5 -9.14 4.65 5.06
C LYS A 5 -9.39 5.04 6.52
N ASN A 6 -10.44 4.52 7.15
CA ASN A 6 -10.78 4.82 8.54
C ASN A 6 -9.77 4.19 9.51
N MET A 7 -9.22 3.02 9.18
CA MET A 7 -8.15 2.42 9.97
C MET A 7 -6.88 3.28 9.95
N CYS A 8 -6.48 3.81 8.79
CA CYS A 8 -5.37 4.78 8.69
C CYS A 8 -5.65 6.03 9.54
N LYS A 9 -6.86 6.59 9.46
CA LYS A 9 -7.26 7.77 10.25
C LYS A 9 -7.15 7.51 11.75
N ASN A 10 -7.62 6.35 12.21
CA ASN A 10 -7.56 5.97 13.62
C ASN A 10 -6.13 5.74 14.09
N LEU A 11 -5.26 5.19 13.23
CA LEU A 11 -3.84 5.03 13.53
C LEU A 11 -3.15 6.38 13.72
N VAL A 12 -3.32 7.30 12.76
CA VAL A 12 -2.76 8.67 12.85
C VAL A 12 -3.22 9.36 14.13
N LYS A 13 -4.51 9.27 14.46
CA LYS A 13 -5.07 9.84 15.69
C LYS A 13 -4.43 9.24 16.95
N LYS A 14 -4.28 7.92 17.01
CA LYS A 14 -3.63 7.24 18.14
C LYS A 14 -2.17 7.67 18.28
N VAL A 15 -1.41 7.73 17.18
CA VAL A 15 0.00 8.10 17.21
C VAL A 15 0.17 9.53 17.72
N ALA A 16 -0.61 10.48 17.19
CA ALA A 16 -0.55 11.88 17.59
C ALA A 16 -0.98 12.12 19.05
N GLN A 17 -1.87 11.29 19.61
CA GLN A 17 -2.34 11.44 20.99
C GLN A 17 -1.42 10.78 22.02
N ASN A 18 -0.82 9.64 21.69
CA ASN A 18 -0.07 8.83 22.66
C ASN A 18 1.45 9.11 22.62
N TYR A 19 1.97 9.66 21.53
CA TYR A 19 3.41 9.86 21.34
C TYR A 19 3.72 11.31 20.97
N LYS A 20 4.80 11.86 21.54
CA LYS A 20 5.32 13.19 21.19
C LYS A 20 6.37 13.09 20.08
N MET A 21 5.96 12.64 18.89
CA MET A 21 6.81 12.64 17.70
C MET A 21 6.49 13.86 16.83
N PRO A 22 7.48 14.70 16.47
CA PRO A 22 7.24 15.92 15.70
C PRO A 22 6.81 15.65 14.25
N TYR A 23 7.21 14.51 13.70
CA TYR A 23 6.83 14.09 12.35
C TYR A 23 6.86 12.57 12.23
N PHE A 24 5.87 12.01 11.52
CA PHE A 24 5.86 10.62 11.11
C PHE A 24 5.18 10.51 9.73
N SER A 25 5.67 9.60 8.90
CA SER A 25 5.13 9.34 7.56
C SER A 25 4.61 7.91 7.46
N ILE A 26 3.46 7.74 6.82
CA ILE A 26 2.90 6.43 6.49
C ILE A 26 2.91 6.33 4.97
N SER A 27 3.82 5.52 4.43
CA SER A 27 3.89 5.24 3.00
C SER A 27 3.12 3.96 2.68
N PRO A 28 2.13 3.98 1.77
CA PRO A 28 1.54 2.75 1.26
C PRO A 28 2.59 1.98 0.45
N THR A 29 2.56 0.65 0.54
CA THR A 29 3.39 -0.21 -0.30
C THR A 29 2.70 -0.42 -1.63
N PHE A 30 3.36 -0.06 -2.72
CA PHE A 30 2.91 -0.32 -4.08
C PHE A 30 4.08 -0.74 -4.97
N SER A 31 3.78 -1.47 -6.03
CA SER A 31 4.70 -1.83 -7.10
C SER A 31 4.19 -1.24 -8.40
N ILE A 32 5.11 -0.88 -9.32
CA ILE A 32 4.75 -0.28 -10.61
C ILE A 32 5.03 -1.28 -11.74
N CYS A 33 4.03 -1.47 -12.60
CA CYS A 33 4.15 -2.24 -13.83
C CYS A 33 4.04 -1.30 -15.04
N PRO A 34 4.87 -1.48 -16.10
CA PRO A 34 4.76 -0.67 -17.31
C PRO A 34 3.40 -0.76 -18.03
N ILE A 35 2.69 -1.88 -17.86
CA ILE A 35 1.43 -2.17 -18.57
C ILE A 35 0.22 -1.76 -17.70
N HIS A 36 0.19 -2.22 -16.46
CA HIS A 36 -0.98 -2.07 -15.56
C HIS A 36 -0.87 -0.89 -14.58
N GLY A 37 0.26 -0.18 -14.55
CA GLY A 37 0.48 0.97 -13.68
C GLY A 37 0.73 0.59 -12.22
N TYR A 38 0.12 1.33 -11.28
CA TYR A 38 0.31 1.14 -9.84
C TYR A 38 -0.49 -0.05 -9.30
N ILE A 39 0.21 -0.97 -8.66
CA ILE A 39 -0.33 -2.20 -8.07
C ILE A 39 -0.13 -2.14 -6.56
N ALA A 40 -1.21 -2.37 -5.80
CA ALA A 40 -1.14 -2.38 -4.35
C ALA A 40 -0.37 -3.62 -3.84
N GLY A 41 0.58 -3.40 -2.95
CA GLY A 41 1.44 -4.46 -2.41
C GLY A 41 2.87 -4.43 -2.95
N GLU A 42 3.68 -5.35 -2.46
CA GLU A 42 5.04 -5.58 -2.93
C GLU A 42 5.02 -6.80 -3.85
N HIS A 43 5.32 -6.58 -5.12
CA HIS A 43 5.29 -7.58 -6.17
C HIS A 43 6.55 -7.44 -7.04
N TRP A 44 7.41 -8.46 -7.03
CA TRP A 44 8.60 -8.54 -7.90
C TRP A 44 8.22 -8.76 -9.36
N THR A 45 7.15 -9.50 -9.59
CA THR A 45 6.55 -9.74 -10.91
C THR A 45 5.11 -9.25 -10.88
N CYS A 46 4.66 -8.61 -11.98
CA CYS A 46 3.31 -8.06 -12.04
C CYS A 46 2.26 -9.20 -11.96
N PRO A 47 1.41 -9.26 -10.91
CA PRO A 47 0.44 -10.33 -10.76
C PRO A 47 -0.67 -10.29 -11.82
N LEU A 48 -0.85 -9.16 -12.51
CA LEU A 48 -1.81 -9.04 -13.62
C LEU A 48 -1.22 -9.59 -14.91
N CYS A 49 0.05 -9.27 -15.23
CA CYS A 49 0.75 -9.85 -16.37
C CYS A 49 0.84 -11.37 -16.27
N THR A 50 1.24 -11.91 -15.12
CA THR A 50 1.33 -13.36 -14.93
C THR A 50 -0.02 -14.06 -15.11
N LYS A 51 -1.11 -13.45 -14.63
CA LYS A 51 -2.47 -13.98 -14.84
C LYS A 51 -2.94 -13.90 -16.30
N GLU A 52 -2.44 -12.94 -17.07
CA GLU A 52 -2.71 -12.84 -18.50
C GLU A 52 -1.95 -13.91 -19.29
N GLU A 53 -0.71 -14.24 -18.88
CA GLU A 53 0.09 -15.32 -19.46
C GLU A 53 -0.50 -16.71 -19.14
N GLU A 54 -0.99 -16.94 -17.93
CA GLU A 54 -1.62 -18.21 -17.53
C GLU A 54 -2.99 -18.47 -18.21
N LYS A 55 -3.62 -17.42 -18.76
CA LYS A 55 -4.89 -17.53 -19.47
C LYS A 55 -4.74 -17.80 -20.98
N LYS A 56 -3.51 -17.83 -21.49
CA LYS A 56 -3.19 -18.18 -22.87
C LYS A 56 -2.93 -19.68 -23.00
#